data_AF-A0A1E5P2D1-F1
#
_entry.id   AF-A0A1E5P2D1-F1
#
_cell.length_a   1.000
_cell.length_b   1.000
_cell.length_c   1.000
_cell.angle_alpha   90.00
_cell.angle_beta   90.00
_cell.angle_gamma   90.00
#
_symmetry.space_group_name_H-M   'P 1'
#
loop_
_entity.id
_entity.type
_entity.pdbx_description
1 polymer ?
#
loop_
_entity_poly.entity_id
_entity_poly.type
_entity_poly.pdbx_seq_one_letter_code
_entity_poly.pdbx_strand_id
1 'polypeptide(L)'
;MKTDNKAVLRVARVAVTAGAVLAAGPFAAPAQADTLRPPAIAAKGGFVMNNGTGKTLFAKSADRRLPTGSTAKIMTARVVLAQRNLNLDSKVTVQKAYSDYIVSRTASSARLIVGDKVTVRQLLYALMLPSGCDAAYALADKFGSGSTPAQRVKSFIGKMNATARSLGLKNTHFDSFDGIGNTANYSTPRDLTKLASNAMKYPLFRTVVKTKSTKQKVTMRNNGYRYMSWTNTNNLLGSYPGAIGVKTGSGPEAKYCLVYAATRGGRTVIGTVLASSSQANRTTDATKLMNYGFKK
;
A
#
# COMPACT_ATOMS: atom_id res chain seq x y z
N MET A 1 45.84 30.53 -104.26
CA MET A 1 45.29 31.39 -103.19
C MET A 1 43.99 30.76 -102.72
N LYS A 2 43.97 30.20 -101.49
CA LYS A 2 42.82 29.65 -100.71
C LYS A 2 42.14 28.40 -101.33
N THR A 3 42.24 27.19 -100.76
CA THR A 3 41.47 26.59 -99.62
C THR A 3 39.94 26.75 -99.83
N ASP A 4 39.05 25.76 -99.71
CA ASP A 4 38.90 24.71 -98.71
C ASP A 4 37.93 23.59 -99.13
N ASN A 5 38.19 22.40 -98.59
CA ASN A 5 37.27 21.26 -98.44
C ASN A 5 36.04 21.63 -97.60
N LYS A 6 34.86 21.06 -97.91
CA LYS A 6 33.86 20.73 -96.87
C LYS A 6 33.31 19.33 -97.05
N ALA A 7 33.60 18.53 -96.03
CA ALA A 7 33.23 17.14 -95.86
C ALA A 7 31.84 16.98 -95.24
N VAL A 8 31.33 15.78 -95.48
CA VAL A 8 30.09 15.13 -95.04
C VAL A 8 29.90 15.15 -93.51
N LEU A 9 28.70 15.52 -93.04
CA LEU A 9 28.25 15.27 -91.67
C LEU A 9 27.42 13.99 -91.63
N ARG A 10 27.97 12.92 -91.04
CA ARG A 10 27.22 11.72 -90.62
C ARG A 10 26.81 11.90 -89.15
N VAL A 11 25.51 11.83 -88.89
CA VAL A 11 24.93 11.85 -87.54
C VAL A 11 25.02 10.45 -86.94
N ALA A 12 25.78 10.30 -85.85
CA ALA A 12 25.78 9.09 -85.02
C ALA A 12 24.75 9.25 -83.89
N ARG A 13 23.79 8.31 -83.81
CA ARG A 13 22.85 8.20 -82.69
C ARG A 13 23.51 7.41 -81.55
N VAL A 14 23.65 8.03 -80.39
CA VAL A 14 24.04 7.34 -79.14
C VAL A 14 22.76 6.89 -78.45
N ALA A 15 22.60 5.57 -78.26
CA ALA A 15 21.53 4.99 -77.46
C ALA A 15 22.03 4.85 -76.01
N VAL A 16 21.38 5.55 -75.07
CA VAL A 16 21.63 5.42 -73.63
C VAL A 16 20.60 4.44 -73.06
N THR A 17 21.04 3.23 -72.72
CA THR A 17 20.24 2.27 -71.94
C THR A 17 20.35 2.61 -70.45
N ALA A 18 19.27 3.14 -69.88
CA ALA A 18 19.14 3.35 -68.44
C ALA A 18 18.77 2.02 -67.74
N GLY A 19 19.70 1.46 -66.96
CA GLY A 19 19.43 0.32 -66.09
C GLY A 19 18.73 0.77 -64.81
N ALA A 20 17.53 0.24 -64.55
CA ALA A 20 16.81 0.46 -63.29
C ALA A 20 17.41 -0.43 -62.19
N VAL A 21 18.11 0.17 -61.23
CA VAL A 21 18.56 -0.51 -60.01
C VAL A 21 17.40 -0.47 -59.01
N LEU A 22 16.73 -1.60 -58.84
CA LEU A 22 15.76 -1.82 -57.75
C LEU A 22 16.52 -1.91 -56.42
N ALA A 23 16.62 -0.79 -55.72
CA ALA A 23 17.13 -0.77 -54.36
C ALA A 23 16.12 -1.44 -53.42
N ALA A 24 16.36 -2.70 -53.08
CA ALA A 24 15.69 -3.37 -51.97
C ALA A 24 16.18 -2.76 -50.66
N GLY A 25 15.47 -1.74 -50.16
CA GLY A 25 15.71 -1.19 -48.83
C GLY A 25 15.47 -2.24 -47.75
N PRO A 26 16.24 -2.26 -46.65
CA PRO A 26 16.00 -3.17 -45.55
C PRO A 26 14.64 -2.85 -44.93
N PHE A 27 13.67 -3.74 -45.10
CA PHE A 27 12.45 -3.75 -44.31
C PHE A 27 12.84 -4.01 -42.85
N ALA A 28 13.04 -2.96 -42.08
CA ALA A 28 13.13 -3.05 -40.63
C ALA A 28 11.76 -3.52 -40.13
N ALA A 29 11.65 -4.81 -39.79
CA ALA A 29 10.50 -5.34 -39.10
C ALA A 29 10.27 -4.49 -37.84
N PRO A 30 9.04 -4.02 -37.55
CA PRO A 30 8.78 -3.26 -36.35
C PRO A 30 9.17 -4.13 -35.16
N ALA A 31 10.14 -3.67 -34.37
CA ALA A 31 10.51 -4.31 -33.12
C ALA A 31 9.23 -4.52 -32.31
N GLN A 32 8.81 -5.78 -32.17
CA GLN A 32 7.70 -6.13 -31.29
C GLN A 32 8.13 -5.70 -29.89
N ALA A 33 7.58 -4.57 -29.42
CA ALA A 33 7.78 -4.14 -28.06
C ALA A 33 7.31 -5.28 -27.17
N ASP A 34 8.25 -5.92 -26.50
CA ASP A 34 8.03 -7.12 -25.70
C ASP A 34 7.09 -6.73 -24.55
N THR A 35 5.78 -6.95 -24.75
CA THR A 35 4.77 -6.43 -23.84
C THR A 35 4.94 -7.13 -22.50
N LEU A 36 5.36 -6.38 -21.48
CA LEU A 36 5.56 -6.94 -20.14
C LEU A 36 4.27 -7.60 -19.64
N ARG A 37 4.26 -8.94 -19.60
CA ARG A 37 3.10 -9.74 -19.20
C ARG A 37 2.81 -9.55 -17.71
N PRO A 38 1.56 -9.22 -17.32
CA PRO A 38 1.18 -9.12 -15.91
C PRO A 38 1.38 -10.46 -15.17
N PRO A 39 1.93 -10.47 -13.95
CA PRO A 39 2.16 -11.70 -13.20
C PRO A 39 0.84 -12.29 -12.67
N ALA A 40 0.76 -13.62 -12.63
CA ALA A 40 -0.30 -14.32 -11.91
C ALA A 40 -0.07 -14.24 -10.38
N ILE A 41 -1.14 -13.95 -9.65
CA ILE A 41 -1.18 -13.87 -8.18
C ILE A 41 -2.28 -14.77 -7.61
N ALA A 42 -2.04 -15.34 -6.43
CA ALA A 42 -3.00 -16.17 -5.71
C ALA A 42 -4.15 -15.36 -5.11
N ALA A 43 -3.89 -14.11 -4.72
CA ALA A 43 -4.89 -13.19 -4.19
C ALA A 43 -6.11 -13.02 -5.11
N LYS A 44 -7.31 -12.97 -4.51
CA LYS A 44 -8.57 -12.70 -5.24
C LYS A 44 -8.63 -11.28 -5.80
N GLY A 45 -7.95 -10.33 -5.15
CA GLY A 45 -7.83 -8.94 -5.61
C GLY A 45 -6.40 -8.42 -5.47
N GLY A 46 -5.98 -7.60 -6.43
CA GLY A 46 -4.65 -6.98 -6.48
C GLY A 46 -4.67 -5.64 -7.19
N PHE A 47 -3.91 -4.66 -6.69
CA PHE A 47 -3.77 -3.36 -7.32
C PHE A 47 -2.38 -2.77 -7.05
N VAL A 48 -1.80 -2.10 -8.04
CA VAL A 48 -0.54 -1.35 -7.91
C VAL A 48 -0.66 -0.03 -8.63
N MET A 49 -0.13 1.03 -8.03
CA MET A 49 0.06 2.32 -8.69
C MET A 49 1.45 2.90 -8.41
N ASN A 50 1.87 3.82 -9.28
CA ASN A 50 2.94 4.74 -8.96
C ASN A 50 2.44 5.71 -7.88
N ASN A 51 3.12 5.76 -6.73
CA ASN A 51 2.64 6.55 -5.60
C ASN A 51 2.73 8.08 -5.84
N GLY A 52 3.69 8.53 -6.66
CA GLY A 52 3.88 9.96 -6.95
C GLY A 52 2.87 10.49 -7.96
N THR A 53 2.51 9.70 -8.98
CA THR A 53 1.63 10.14 -10.08
C THR A 53 0.20 9.60 -9.99
N GLY A 54 -0.05 8.58 -9.16
CA GLY A 54 -1.33 7.87 -9.11
C GLY A 54 -1.61 6.98 -10.32
N LYS A 55 -0.68 6.88 -11.29
CA LYS A 55 -0.83 6.04 -12.49
C LYS A 55 -0.99 4.58 -12.09
N THR A 56 -2.07 3.94 -12.54
CA THR A 56 -2.30 2.50 -12.35
C THR A 56 -1.23 1.72 -13.11
N LEU A 57 -0.60 0.76 -12.42
CA LEU A 57 0.41 -0.12 -12.98
C LEU A 57 -0.14 -1.54 -13.13
N PHE A 58 -0.94 -2.02 -12.18
CA PHE A 58 -1.58 -3.35 -12.22
C PHE A 58 -2.97 -3.29 -11.59
N ALA A 59 -3.91 -4.09 -12.12
CA ALA A 59 -5.24 -4.25 -11.56
C ALA A 59 -5.78 -5.66 -11.78
N LYS A 60 -6.24 -6.33 -10.71
CA LYS A 60 -7.01 -7.58 -10.71
C LYS A 60 -8.14 -7.42 -9.71
N SER A 61 -9.41 -7.46 -10.17
CA SER A 61 -10.57 -7.23 -9.30
C SER A 61 -10.43 -5.96 -8.43
N ALA A 62 -9.82 -4.90 -8.98
CA ALA A 62 -9.31 -3.77 -8.21
C ALA A 62 -10.38 -2.98 -7.44
N ASP A 63 -11.63 -3.06 -7.90
CA ASP A 63 -12.80 -2.39 -7.33
C ASP A 63 -13.81 -3.39 -6.71
N ARG A 64 -13.46 -4.68 -6.64
CA ARG A 64 -14.27 -5.70 -5.96
C ARG A 64 -14.18 -5.52 -4.45
N ARG A 65 -15.33 -5.40 -3.79
CA ARG A 65 -15.43 -5.34 -2.33
C ARG A 65 -14.99 -6.66 -1.72
N LEU A 66 -14.05 -6.59 -0.79
CA LEU A 66 -13.49 -7.72 -0.06
C LEU A 66 -13.32 -7.34 1.42
N PRO A 67 -13.44 -8.29 2.35
CA PRO A 67 -13.14 -8.05 3.75
C PRO A 67 -11.69 -7.61 3.92
N THR A 68 -11.45 -6.59 4.74
CA THR A 68 -10.11 -5.99 4.91
C THR A 68 -9.27 -6.73 5.93
N GLY A 69 -9.92 -7.40 6.89
CA GLY A 69 -9.31 -7.81 8.16
C GLY A 69 -8.52 -6.65 8.78
N SER A 70 -7.40 -6.99 9.42
CA SER A 70 -6.55 -6.01 10.09
C SER A 70 -5.92 -4.91 9.22
N THR A 71 -6.07 -4.93 7.88
CA THR A 71 -5.63 -3.77 7.06
C THR A 71 -6.47 -2.51 7.33
N ALA A 72 -7.65 -2.64 7.95
CA ALA A 72 -8.46 -1.52 8.43
C ALA A 72 -7.71 -0.60 9.41
N LYS A 73 -6.72 -1.14 10.14
CA LYS A 73 -5.89 -0.37 11.09
C LYS A 73 -5.06 0.73 10.42
N ILE A 74 -4.87 0.70 9.09
CA ILE A 74 -4.31 1.83 8.34
C ILE A 74 -5.23 3.05 8.47
N MET A 75 -6.55 2.87 8.36
CA MET A 75 -7.51 3.96 8.53
C MET A 75 -7.49 4.48 9.97
N THR A 76 -7.42 3.59 10.96
CA THR A 76 -7.30 3.95 12.38
C THR A 76 -6.08 4.84 12.62
N ALA A 77 -4.91 4.42 12.13
CA ALA A 77 -3.69 5.23 12.22
C ALA A 77 -3.83 6.57 11.50
N ARG A 78 -4.41 6.59 10.28
CA ARG A 78 -4.66 7.83 9.53
C ARG A 78 -5.54 8.77 10.35
N VAL A 79 -6.69 8.32 10.84
CA VAL A 79 -7.64 9.17 11.61
C VAL A 79 -6.96 9.78 12.82
N VAL A 80 -6.14 9.02 13.56
CA VAL A 80 -5.35 9.52 14.69
C VAL A 80 -4.35 10.58 14.26
N LEU A 81 -3.57 10.31 13.20
CA LEU A 81 -2.55 11.24 12.69
C LEU A 81 -3.13 12.52 12.10
N ALA A 82 -4.40 12.50 11.69
CA ALA A 82 -5.12 13.65 11.16
C ALA A 82 -5.84 14.49 12.24
N GLN A 83 -5.76 14.12 13.53
CA GLN A 83 -6.38 14.92 14.59
C GLN A 83 -5.72 16.29 14.68
N ARG A 84 -6.55 17.33 14.84
CA ARG A 84 -6.06 18.69 15.13
C ARG A 84 -5.37 18.69 16.49
N ASN A 85 -4.24 19.38 16.59
CA ASN A 85 -3.45 19.51 17.82
C ASN A 85 -3.06 18.15 18.44
N LEU A 86 -2.76 17.15 17.59
CA LEU A 86 -2.34 15.83 18.03
C LEU A 86 -1.09 15.91 18.92
N ASN A 87 -1.25 15.61 20.21
CA ASN A 87 -0.14 15.42 21.13
C ASN A 87 0.27 13.93 21.16
N LEU A 88 1.38 13.63 20.49
CA LEU A 88 1.92 12.27 20.38
C LEU A 88 2.45 11.71 21.71
N ASP A 89 2.80 12.58 22.65
CA ASP A 89 3.35 12.22 23.96
C ASP A 89 2.27 12.20 25.04
N SER A 90 1.02 12.54 24.68
CA SER A 90 -0.12 12.34 25.55
C SER A 90 -0.27 10.86 25.91
N LYS A 91 -0.44 10.59 27.20
CA LYS A 91 -0.53 9.25 27.75
C LYS A 91 -1.98 8.76 27.75
N VAL A 92 -2.16 7.49 27.46
CA VAL A 92 -3.42 6.75 27.55
C VAL A 92 -3.22 5.64 28.57
N THR A 93 -4.07 5.61 29.60
CA THR A 93 -4.11 4.49 30.54
C THR A 93 -4.77 3.30 29.86
N VAL A 94 -4.11 2.15 29.92
CA VAL A 94 -4.64 0.88 29.37
C VAL A 94 -5.77 0.40 30.27
N GLN A 95 -6.99 0.34 29.73
CA GLN A 95 -8.17 -0.08 30.46
C GLN A 95 -8.37 -1.60 30.37
N LYS A 96 -9.00 -2.20 31.39
CA LYS A 96 -9.33 -3.65 31.39
C LYS A 96 -10.15 -4.05 30.16
N ALA A 97 -11.07 -3.19 29.74
CA ALA A 97 -11.91 -3.40 28.55
C ALA A 97 -11.10 -3.69 27.27
N TYR A 98 -9.90 -3.12 27.12
CA TYR A 98 -9.06 -3.36 25.94
C TYR A 98 -8.48 -4.79 25.95
N SER A 99 -8.11 -5.28 27.15
CA SER A 99 -7.63 -6.66 27.35
C SER A 99 -8.77 -7.67 27.20
N ASP A 100 -9.94 -7.40 27.78
CA ASP A 100 -11.09 -8.30 27.68
C ASP A 100 -11.56 -8.42 26.21
N TYR A 101 -11.50 -7.32 25.46
CA TYR A 101 -11.82 -7.31 24.03
C TYR A 101 -10.92 -8.23 23.21
N ILE A 102 -9.60 -8.20 23.39
CA ILE A 102 -8.70 -9.06 22.60
C ILE A 102 -8.86 -10.54 22.96
N VAL A 103 -9.19 -10.86 24.21
CA VAL A 103 -9.43 -12.24 24.66
C VAL A 103 -10.74 -12.76 24.06
N SER A 104 -11.83 -12.01 24.21
CA SER A 104 -13.16 -12.41 23.69
C SER A 104 -13.21 -12.57 22.16
N ARG A 105 -12.33 -11.89 21.43
CA ARG A 105 -12.26 -11.94 19.96
C ARG A 105 -11.12 -12.81 19.42
N THR A 106 -10.31 -13.41 20.27
CA THR A 106 -9.06 -14.12 19.88
C THR A 106 -8.20 -13.26 18.93
N ALA A 107 -8.10 -11.97 19.26
CA ALA A 107 -7.53 -10.96 18.37
C ALA A 107 -6.01 -10.83 18.53
N SER A 108 -5.32 -10.36 17.48
CA SER A 108 -3.91 -9.96 17.61
C SER A 108 -3.77 -8.81 18.60
N SER A 109 -2.69 -8.82 19.37
CA SER A 109 -2.50 -7.90 20.51
C SER A 109 -1.05 -7.41 20.59
N ALA A 110 -0.89 -6.18 21.05
CA ALA A 110 0.39 -5.61 21.43
C ALA A 110 0.80 -5.96 22.87
N ARG A 111 -0.02 -6.76 23.55
CA ARG A 111 0.08 -7.22 24.94
C ARG A 111 0.13 -6.07 25.93
N LEU A 112 -0.68 -5.04 25.70
CA LEU A 112 -0.77 -3.88 26.60
C LEU A 112 -1.21 -4.32 27.99
N ILE A 113 -0.61 -3.74 29.03
CA ILE A 113 -0.84 -4.14 30.43
C ILE A 113 -1.77 -3.16 31.11
N VAL A 114 -2.85 -3.67 31.72
CA VAL A 114 -3.90 -2.84 32.34
C VAL A 114 -3.34 -1.93 33.44
N GLY A 115 -3.62 -0.64 33.33
CA GLY A 115 -3.18 0.42 34.23
C GLY A 115 -1.84 1.05 33.86
N ASP A 116 -1.08 0.47 32.93
CA ASP A 116 0.09 1.16 32.38
C ASP A 116 -0.35 2.36 31.54
N LYS A 117 0.52 3.37 31.45
CA LYS A 117 0.32 4.61 30.69
C LYS A 117 1.20 4.58 29.43
N VAL A 118 0.58 4.45 28.28
CA VAL A 118 1.24 4.33 26.96
C VAL A 118 1.01 5.61 26.17
N THR A 119 2.04 6.16 25.53
CA THR A 119 1.87 7.38 24.71
C THR A 119 1.13 7.07 23.41
N VAL A 120 0.49 8.08 22.81
CA VAL A 120 -0.15 7.93 21.48
C VAL A 120 0.87 7.46 20.44
N ARG A 121 2.11 7.97 20.49
CA ARG A 121 3.21 7.52 19.62
C ARG A 121 3.46 6.03 19.77
N GLN A 122 3.57 5.54 21.02
CA GLN A 122 3.76 4.12 21.31
C GLN A 122 2.57 3.27 20.83
N LEU A 123 1.34 3.76 21.01
CA LEU A 123 0.14 3.09 20.50
C LEU A 123 0.14 2.96 18.97
N LEU A 124 0.69 3.93 18.23
CA LEU A 124 0.84 3.81 16.77
C LEU A 124 1.83 2.70 16.37
N TYR A 125 2.92 2.52 17.12
CA TYR A 125 3.82 1.36 16.92
C TYR A 125 3.12 0.04 17.27
N ALA A 126 2.46 -0.02 18.43
CA ALA A 126 1.68 -1.17 18.88
C ALA A 126 0.56 -1.56 17.89
N LEU A 127 -0.08 -0.58 17.27
CA LEU A 127 -1.11 -0.76 16.24
C LEU A 127 -0.53 -1.37 14.96
N MET A 128 0.60 -0.85 14.49
CA MET A 128 1.09 -1.13 13.13
C MET A 128 2.06 -2.30 13.04
N LEU A 129 2.89 -2.55 14.07
CA LEU A 129 3.91 -3.60 14.02
C LEU A 129 3.31 -4.99 14.32
N PRO A 130 2.86 -5.29 15.56
CA PRO A 130 2.29 -6.59 15.92
C PRO A 130 0.79 -6.67 15.60
N SER A 131 0.22 -5.62 14.99
CA SER A 131 -1.22 -5.54 14.67
C SER A 131 -2.12 -5.48 15.92
N GLY A 132 -1.70 -4.80 16.99
CA GLY A 132 -2.43 -4.80 18.27
C GLY A 132 -3.84 -4.23 18.17
N CYS A 133 -4.85 -5.07 18.43
CA CYS A 133 -6.26 -4.64 18.47
C CYS A 133 -6.60 -3.94 19.80
N ASP A 134 -5.90 -4.28 20.87
CA ASP A 134 -5.87 -3.53 22.14
C ASP A 134 -5.40 -2.09 21.94
N ALA A 135 -4.34 -1.87 21.14
CA ALA A 135 -3.88 -0.54 20.77
C ALA A 135 -4.90 0.20 19.87
N ALA A 136 -5.55 -0.53 18.96
CA ALA A 136 -6.60 0.04 18.12
C ALA A 136 -7.80 0.52 18.95
N TYR A 137 -8.23 -0.27 19.95
CA TYR A 137 -9.29 0.11 20.88
C TYR A 137 -8.84 1.34 21.69
N ALA A 138 -7.67 1.31 22.32
CA ALA A 138 -7.17 2.45 23.11
C ALA A 138 -7.16 3.77 22.31
N LEU A 139 -6.76 3.72 21.03
CA LEU A 139 -6.78 4.87 20.14
C LEU A 139 -8.22 5.30 19.78
N ALA A 140 -9.10 4.36 19.47
CA ALA A 140 -10.50 4.65 19.16
C ALA A 140 -11.23 5.28 20.37
N ASP A 141 -10.96 4.78 21.58
CA ASP A 141 -11.51 5.33 22.81
C ASP A 141 -10.96 6.73 23.10
N LYS A 142 -9.66 6.95 22.92
CA LYS A 142 -9.01 8.25 23.15
C LYS A 142 -9.47 9.35 22.19
N PHE A 143 -9.66 9.01 20.92
CA PHE A 143 -9.92 9.98 19.84
C PHE A 143 -11.36 9.96 19.33
N GLY A 144 -12.22 9.12 19.89
CA GLY A 144 -13.67 9.20 19.74
C GLY A 144 -14.28 10.30 20.59
N SER A 145 -15.51 10.70 20.26
CA SER A 145 -16.28 11.70 21.03
C SER A 145 -17.48 11.02 21.70
N GLY A 146 -17.74 11.34 22.97
CA GLY A 146 -18.82 10.75 23.75
C GLY A 146 -18.43 10.52 25.22
N SER A 147 -19.44 10.42 26.08
CA SER A 147 -19.25 10.27 27.53
C SER A 147 -18.84 8.85 27.92
N THR A 148 -19.27 7.85 27.16
CA THR A 148 -18.94 6.43 27.41
C THR A 148 -17.94 5.88 26.37
N PRO A 149 -17.16 4.82 26.71
CA PRO A 149 -16.28 4.17 25.73
C PRO A 149 -17.01 3.69 24.47
N ALA A 150 -18.22 3.14 24.61
CA ALA A 150 -19.04 2.69 23.49
C ALA A 150 -19.39 3.85 22.53
N GLN A 151 -19.77 5.02 23.08
CA GLN A 151 -20.06 6.21 22.28
C GLN A 151 -18.80 6.71 21.57
N ARG A 152 -17.65 6.75 22.25
CA ARG A 152 -16.37 7.18 21.66
C ARG A 152 -15.95 6.25 20.52
N VAL A 153 -16.02 4.94 20.72
CA VAL A 153 -15.75 3.95 19.67
C VAL A 153 -16.68 4.13 18.46
N LYS A 154 -17.99 4.26 18.67
CA LYS A 154 -18.96 4.52 17.59
C LYS A 154 -18.64 5.82 16.84
N SER A 155 -18.35 6.89 17.57
CA SER A 155 -17.93 8.17 16.99
C SER A 155 -16.64 8.04 16.18
N PHE A 156 -15.65 7.29 16.68
CA PHE A 156 -14.39 7.05 15.98
C PHE A 156 -14.60 6.29 14.66
N ILE A 157 -15.44 5.26 14.65
CA ILE A 157 -15.82 4.54 13.42
C ILE A 157 -16.53 5.50 12.44
N GLY A 158 -17.36 6.42 12.95
CA GLY A 158 -17.93 7.52 12.16
C GLY A 158 -16.85 8.38 11.49
N LYS A 159 -15.78 8.74 12.21
CA LYS A 159 -14.61 9.48 11.67
C LYS A 159 -13.85 8.69 10.61
N MET A 160 -13.74 7.37 10.77
CA MET A 160 -13.13 6.48 9.75
C MET A 160 -13.92 6.51 8.44
N ASN A 161 -15.25 6.37 8.51
CA ASN A 161 -16.11 6.42 7.34
C ASN A 161 -16.20 7.81 6.70
N ALA A 162 -16.20 8.88 7.52
CA ALA A 162 -16.11 10.25 7.01
C ALA A 162 -14.79 10.48 6.26
N THR A 163 -13.69 9.94 6.77
CA THR A 163 -12.39 9.98 6.09
C THR A 163 -12.42 9.19 4.78
N ALA A 164 -13.04 8.01 4.75
CA ALA A 164 -13.17 7.23 3.51
C ALA A 164 -13.91 8.03 2.42
N ARG A 165 -15.02 8.69 2.78
CA ARG A 165 -15.77 9.58 1.87
C ARG A 165 -14.93 10.77 1.42
N SER A 166 -14.24 11.47 2.32
CA SER A 166 -13.43 12.64 1.96
C SER A 166 -12.26 12.30 1.03
N LEU A 167 -11.78 11.06 1.06
CA LEU A 167 -10.74 10.56 0.17
C LEU A 167 -11.29 9.95 -1.14
N GLY A 168 -12.61 9.96 -1.34
CA GLY A 168 -13.26 9.38 -2.51
C GLY A 168 -13.15 7.84 -2.59
N LEU A 169 -13.06 7.16 -1.44
CA LEU A 169 -13.01 5.69 -1.36
C LEU A 169 -14.42 5.12 -1.51
N LYS A 170 -14.90 5.02 -2.76
CA LYS A 170 -16.29 4.74 -3.11
C LYS A 170 -16.78 3.35 -2.67
N ASN A 171 -15.85 2.42 -2.43
CA ASN A 171 -16.15 1.02 -2.14
C ASN A 171 -15.57 0.59 -0.79
N THR A 172 -15.58 1.50 0.18
CA THR A 172 -15.03 1.27 1.52
C THR A 172 -16.04 1.61 2.60
N HIS A 173 -16.22 0.71 3.55
CA HIS A 173 -17.00 0.92 4.77
C HIS A 173 -16.32 0.23 5.96
N PHE A 174 -16.25 0.92 7.08
CA PHE A 174 -15.72 0.40 8.34
C PHE A 174 -16.85 0.26 9.36
N ASP A 175 -17.01 -0.94 9.88
CA ASP A 175 -17.90 -1.25 11.02
C ASP A 175 -17.08 -1.48 12.31
N SER A 176 -15.75 -1.52 12.19
CA SER A 176 -14.84 -1.73 13.31
C SER A 176 -13.60 -0.84 13.19
N PHE A 177 -12.94 -0.57 14.32
CA PHE A 177 -11.70 0.20 14.38
C PHE A 177 -10.44 -0.64 14.13
N ASP A 178 -10.58 -1.96 14.02
CA ASP A 178 -9.45 -2.90 13.91
C ASP A 178 -9.61 -3.92 12.78
N GLY A 179 -10.78 -3.96 12.12
CA GLY A 179 -11.12 -4.92 11.07
C GLY A 179 -11.76 -6.21 11.57
N ILE A 180 -12.02 -6.34 12.88
CA ILE A 180 -12.82 -7.42 13.47
C ILE A 180 -14.24 -6.89 13.61
N GLY A 181 -15.05 -7.12 12.57
CA GLY A 181 -16.43 -6.67 12.50
C GLY A 181 -17.30 -7.69 11.78
N ASN A 182 -18.52 -7.29 11.42
CA ASN A 182 -19.40 -8.12 10.60
C ASN A 182 -19.08 -7.93 9.09
N THR A 183 -19.97 -8.45 8.24
CA THR A 183 -19.86 -8.37 6.77
C THR A 183 -19.87 -6.95 6.21
N ALA A 184 -20.24 -5.92 6.98
CA ALA A 184 -20.20 -4.52 6.57
C ALA A 184 -18.77 -3.95 6.54
N ASN A 185 -17.77 -4.61 7.11
CA ASN A 185 -16.40 -4.11 7.11
C ASN A 185 -15.62 -4.52 5.82
N TYR A 186 -15.71 -3.71 4.77
CA TYR A 186 -15.13 -4.00 3.46
C TYR A 186 -14.35 -2.82 2.86
N SER A 187 -13.47 -3.15 1.92
CA SER A 187 -12.82 -2.18 1.02
C SER A 187 -12.48 -2.85 -0.31
N THR A 188 -11.65 -2.22 -1.14
CA THR A 188 -11.13 -2.78 -2.39
C THR A 188 -9.61 -2.66 -2.44
N PRO A 189 -8.93 -3.45 -3.29
CA PRO A 189 -7.49 -3.26 -3.51
C PRO A 189 -7.13 -1.83 -3.91
N ARG A 190 -7.95 -1.16 -4.74
CA ARG A 190 -7.73 0.22 -5.16
C ARG A 190 -7.92 1.20 -4.00
N ASP A 191 -9.00 1.09 -3.25
CA ASP A 191 -9.31 2.01 -2.17
C ASP A 191 -8.30 1.91 -1.02
N LEU A 192 -7.90 0.69 -0.61
CA LEU A 192 -6.85 0.51 0.40
C LEU A 192 -5.50 1.05 -0.06
N THR A 193 -5.18 0.93 -1.35
CA THR A 193 -3.95 1.50 -1.91
C THR A 193 -3.97 3.03 -1.86
N LYS A 194 -5.11 3.66 -2.19
CA LYS A 194 -5.30 5.11 -2.07
C LYS A 194 -5.25 5.57 -0.62
N LEU A 195 -5.87 4.83 0.30
CA LEU A 195 -5.82 5.09 1.73
C LEU A 195 -4.37 5.06 2.25
N ALA A 196 -3.61 4.01 1.90
CA ALA A 196 -2.23 3.91 2.32
C ALA A 196 -1.36 5.01 1.70
N SER A 197 -1.56 5.36 0.42
CA SER A 197 -0.89 6.50 -0.21
C SER A 197 -1.17 7.81 0.54
N ASN A 198 -2.42 8.05 0.96
CA ASN A 198 -2.75 9.20 1.80
C ASN A 198 -2.07 9.15 3.17
N ALA A 199 -2.09 7.99 3.84
CA ALA A 199 -1.44 7.82 5.14
C ALA A 199 0.09 7.99 5.06
N MET A 200 0.70 7.60 3.95
CA MET A 200 2.14 7.79 3.69
C MET A 200 2.55 9.27 3.56
N LYS A 201 1.61 10.22 3.47
CA LYS A 201 1.92 11.66 3.54
C LYS A 201 2.38 12.09 4.94
N TYR A 202 1.95 11.39 5.99
CA TYR A 202 2.32 11.70 7.37
C TYR A 202 3.73 11.16 7.70
N PRO A 203 4.70 12.01 8.10
CA PRO A 203 6.07 11.57 8.37
C PRO A 203 6.16 10.48 9.44
N LEU A 204 5.40 10.60 10.53
CA LEU A 204 5.38 9.58 11.58
C LEU A 204 4.83 8.24 11.06
N PHE A 205 3.82 8.25 10.20
CA PHE A 205 3.30 7.01 9.61
C PHE A 205 4.40 6.28 8.85
N ARG A 206 5.14 6.99 7.99
CA ARG A 206 6.28 6.42 7.24
C ARG A 206 7.34 5.83 8.17
N THR A 207 7.66 6.52 9.26
CA THR A 207 8.62 6.04 10.27
C THR A 207 8.14 4.76 10.95
N VAL A 208 6.88 4.73 11.37
CA VAL A 208 6.29 3.56 12.05
C VAL A 208 6.24 2.35 11.11
N VAL A 209 5.69 2.48 9.91
CA VAL A 209 5.42 1.32 9.04
C VAL A 209 6.68 0.68 8.44
N LYS A 210 7.81 1.41 8.39
CA LYS A 210 9.11 0.86 7.97
C LYS A 210 9.94 0.28 9.11
N THR A 211 9.51 0.47 10.36
CA THR A 211 10.25 -0.05 11.53
C THR A 211 10.06 -1.56 11.61
N LYS A 212 11.17 -2.32 11.62
CA LYS A 212 11.17 -3.80 11.70
C LYS A 212 10.86 -4.30 13.11
N SER A 213 11.45 -3.67 14.10
CA SER A 213 11.19 -3.94 15.52
C SER A 213 11.47 -2.69 16.33
N THR A 214 10.88 -2.62 17.52
CA THR A 214 11.10 -1.53 18.46
C THR A 214 11.03 -2.01 19.90
N LYS A 215 11.74 -1.33 20.80
CA LYS A 215 11.69 -1.52 22.25
C LYS A 215 11.28 -0.19 22.88
N GLN A 216 10.12 -0.16 23.52
CA GLN A 216 9.45 1.05 23.99
C GLN A 216 9.43 1.08 25.52
N LYS A 217 9.84 2.20 26.11
CA LYS A 217 9.78 2.42 27.58
C LYS A 217 8.38 2.92 27.96
N VAL A 218 7.61 2.10 28.64
CA VAL A 218 6.22 2.37 29.05
C VAL A 218 6.17 2.68 30.54
N THR A 219 5.37 3.68 30.92
CA THR A 219 5.15 4.01 32.34
C THR A 219 4.18 3.02 32.97
N MET A 220 4.60 2.37 34.05
CA MET A 220 3.76 1.42 34.79
C MET A 220 2.69 2.13 35.62
N ARG A 221 1.68 1.39 36.08
CA ARG A 221 0.67 1.89 37.04
C ARG A 221 1.28 2.53 38.30
N ASN A 222 2.35 1.94 38.84
CA ASN A 222 3.08 2.44 40.02
C ASN A 222 4.09 3.56 39.71
N ASN A 223 4.00 4.19 38.53
CA ASN A 223 4.92 5.20 38.01
C ASN A 223 6.36 4.74 37.77
N GLY A 224 6.66 3.44 37.92
CA GLY A 224 7.88 2.81 37.40
C GLY A 224 7.88 2.71 35.87
N TYR A 225 8.80 1.93 35.31
CA TYR A 225 8.85 1.68 33.87
C TYR A 225 9.12 0.23 33.51
N ARG A 226 8.51 -0.25 32.41
CA ARG A 226 8.87 -1.51 31.73
C ARG A 226 9.20 -1.26 30.27
N TYR A 227 9.89 -2.22 29.66
CA TYR A 227 10.07 -2.25 28.21
C TYR A 227 9.03 -3.17 27.56
N MET A 228 8.43 -2.68 26.47
CA MET A 228 7.60 -3.48 25.57
C MET A 228 8.29 -3.57 24.22
N SER A 229 8.46 -4.79 23.72
CA SER A 229 9.09 -5.03 22.42
C SER A 229 8.05 -5.44 21.39
N TRP A 230 8.08 -4.83 20.22
CA TRP A 230 7.14 -5.11 19.14
C TRP A 230 7.88 -5.36 17.84
N THR A 231 7.49 -6.42 17.14
CA THR A 231 8.05 -6.82 15.85
C THR A 231 7.01 -6.64 14.76
N ASN A 232 7.44 -6.13 13.61
CA ASN A 232 6.60 -5.90 12.47
C ASN A 232 6.25 -7.22 11.80
N THR A 233 4.97 -7.43 11.53
CA THR A 233 4.46 -8.60 10.81
C THR A 233 4.75 -8.59 9.30
N ASN A 234 5.20 -7.45 8.75
CA ASN A 234 5.54 -7.30 7.34
C ASN A 234 6.97 -7.77 7.02
N ASN A 235 7.09 -9.05 6.63
CA ASN A 235 8.38 -9.66 6.30
C ASN A 235 9.07 -9.03 5.07
N LEU A 236 8.35 -8.27 4.22
CA LEU A 236 8.96 -7.57 3.08
C LEU A 236 10.04 -6.57 3.52
N LEU A 237 9.93 -6.00 4.73
CA LEU A 237 10.95 -5.07 5.26
C LEU A 237 12.33 -5.71 5.39
N GLY A 238 12.39 -7.04 5.58
CA GLY A 238 13.64 -7.81 5.63
C GLY A 238 14.00 -8.49 4.31
N SER A 239 13.01 -8.83 3.49
CA SER A 239 13.20 -9.73 2.34
C SER A 239 13.14 -9.04 0.96
N TYR A 240 12.62 -7.82 0.86
CA TYR A 240 12.47 -7.12 -0.42
C TYR A 240 13.25 -5.80 -0.45
N PRO A 241 14.29 -5.68 -1.30
CA PRO A 241 15.08 -4.45 -1.42
C PRO A 241 14.22 -3.24 -1.79
N GLY A 242 14.31 -2.21 -0.95
CA GLY A 242 13.54 -0.97 -1.09
C GLY A 242 12.16 -0.99 -0.45
N ALA A 243 11.74 -2.06 0.24
CA ALA A 243 10.47 -2.10 0.95
C ALA A 243 10.41 -1.06 2.08
N ILE A 244 9.31 -0.31 2.13
CA ILE A 244 9.09 0.78 3.09
C ILE A 244 7.75 0.67 3.83
N GLY A 245 7.02 -0.44 3.66
CA GLY A 245 5.71 -0.62 4.30
C GLY A 245 4.81 -1.62 3.57
N VAL A 246 3.51 -1.66 3.87
CA VAL A 246 2.80 -0.81 4.84
C VAL A 246 2.23 -1.65 5.97
N LYS A 247 1.30 -2.57 5.69
CA LYS A 247 0.62 -3.32 6.76
C LYS A 247 0.03 -4.63 6.24
N THR A 248 0.30 -5.70 6.97
CA THR A 248 -0.37 -6.99 6.81
C THR A 248 -1.79 -6.95 7.36
N GLY A 249 -2.66 -7.82 6.85
CA GLY A 249 -3.93 -8.11 7.49
C GLY A 249 -4.32 -9.57 7.34
N SER A 250 -5.15 -10.03 8.26
CA SER A 250 -5.80 -11.33 8.18
C SER A 250 -7.11 -11.32 8.95
N GLY A 251 -7.94 -12.31 8.64
CA GLY A 251 -9.22 -12.60 9.30
C GLY A 251 -9.83 -13.86 8.68
N PRO A 252 -10.80 -14.51 9.34
CA PRO A 252 -11.43 -15.73 8.83
C PRO A 252 -11.99 -15.58 7.41
N GLU A 253 -12.62 -14.44 7.12
CA GLU A 253 -13.21 -14.07 5.83
C GLU A 253 -12.20 -13.37 4.92
N ALA A 254 -11.37 -12.48 5.49
CA ALA A 254 -10.38 -11.69 4.76
C ALA A 254 -9.21 -12.53 4.22
N LYS A 255 -9.01 -13.74 4.75
CA LYS A 255 -7.84 -14.60 4.50
C LYS A 255 -6.54 -13.83 4.73
N TYR A 256 -5.60 -13.83 3.79
CA TYR A 256 -4.29 -13.19 3.94
C TYR A 256 -4.18 -11.96 3.04
N CYS A 257 -4.07 -10.79 3.67
CA CYS A 257 -4.01 -9.48 3.00
C CYS A 257 -2.66 -8.79 3.26
N LEU A 258 -2.27 -7.90 2.35
CA LEU A 258 -1.08 -7.06 2.51
C LEU A 258 -1.22 -5.78 1.68
N VAL A 259 -1.06 -4.64 2.34
CA VAL A 259 -0.80 -3.35 1.68
C VAL A 259 0.70 -3.10 1.75
N TYR A 260 1.34 -2.85 0.61
CA TYR A 260 2.80 -2.80 0.46
C TYR A 260 3.25 -1.54 -0.27
N ALA A 261 4.47 -1.10 0.02
CA ALA A 261 5.13 -0.02 -0.71
C ALA A 261 6.63 -0.26 -0.78
N ALA A 262 7.25 0.12 -1.89
CA ALA A 262 8.70 0.07 -2.08
C ALA A 262 9.20 1.22 -2.95
N THR A 263 10.45 1.61 -2.75
CA THR A 263 11.13 2.67 -3.50
C THR A 263 12.40 2.14 -4.16
N ARG A 264 12.61 2.45 -5.44
CA ARG A 264 13.84 2.18 -6.20
C ARG A 264 14.13 3.34 -7.14
N GLY A 265 15.36 3.85 -7.16
CA GLY A 265 15.76 4.96 -8.03
C GLY A 265 14.83 6.19 -7.92
N GLY A 266 14.44 6.58 -6.71
CA GLY A 266 13.51 7.70 -6.46
C GLY A 266 12.03 7.43 -6.80
N ARG A 267 11.71 6.36 -7.54
CA ARG A 267 10.33 5.98 -7.85
C ARG A 267 9.75 5.08 -6.75
N THR A 268 8.52 5.38 -6.32
CA THR A 268 7.80 4.56 -5.32
C THR A 268 6.60 3.88 -5.95
N VAL A 269 6.49 2.56 -5.79
CA VAL A 269 5.29 1.78 -6.11
C VAL A 269 4.56 1.43 -4.81
N ILE A 270 3.24 1.50 -4.84
CA ILE A 270 2.36 1.16 -3.71
C ILE A 270 1.20 0.32 -4.21
N GLY A 271 0.77 -0.65 -3.41
CA GLY A 271 -0.27 -1.57 -3.83
C GLY A 271 -0.88 -2.36 -2.70
N THR A 272 -1.86 -3.18 -3.05
CA THR A 272 -2.60 -4.03 -2.13
C THR A 272 -2.88 -5.38 -2.78
N VAL A 273 -2.74 -6.45 -2.00
CA VAL A 273 -3.30 -7.78 -2.29
C VAL A 273 -4.31 -8.14 -1.21
N LEU A 274 -5.49 -8.62 -1.64
CA LEU A 274 -6.57 -9.05 -0.75
C LEU A 274 -6.94 -10.51 -0.99
N ALA A 275 -7.21 -11.22 0.10
CA ALA A 275 -7.59 -12.62 0.12
C ALA A 275 -6.66 -13.55 -0.68
N SER A 276 -5.35 -13.49 -0.39
CA SER A 276 -4.40 -14.53 -0.79
C SER A 276 -4.59 -15.79 0.06
N SER A 277 -4.05 -16.92 -0.40
CA SER A 277 -4.30 -18.24 0.18
C SER A 277 -3.44 -18.58 1.40
N SER A 278 -2.31 -17.90 1.60
CA SER A 278 -1.44 -18.10 2.77
C SER A 278 -0.59 -16.86 3.08
N GLN A 279 0.08 -16.86 4.24
CA GLN A 279 1.04 -15.80 4.60
C GLN A 279 2.24 -15.75 3.62
N ALA A 280 2.72 -16.92 3.17
CA ALA A 280 3.77 -16.99 2.16
C ALA A 280 3.26 -16.45 0.82
N ASN A 281 2.08 -16.88 0.38
CA ASN A 281 1.52 -16.47 -0.91
C ASN A 281 1.20 -14.97 -0.97
N ARG A 282 0.71 -14.33 0.10
CA ARG A 282 0.53 -12.85 0.09
C ARG A 282 1.85 -12.11 -0.10
N THR A 283 2.96 -12.66 0.42
CA THR A 283 4.29 -12.06 0.33
C THR A 283 4.83 -12.24 -1.08
N THR A 284 4.71 -13.44 -1.64
CA THR A 284 5.05 -13.74 -3.04
C THR A 284 4.24 -12.90 -4.02
N ASP A 285 2.93 -12.77 -3.81
CA ASP A 285 2.04 -11.95 -4.64
C ASP A 285 2.50 -10.49 -4.65
N ALA A 286 2.76 -9.90 -3.47
CA ALA A 286 3.25 -8.52 -3.36
C ALA A 286 4.63 -8.33 -4.04
N THR A 287 5.56 -9.27 -3.85
CA THR A 287 6.88 -9.25 -4.51
C THR A 287 6.76 -9.26 -6.03
N LYS A 288 5.93 -10.15 -6.60
CA LYS A 288 5.67 -10.20 -8.05
C LYS A 288 5.11 -8.87 -8.56
N LEU A 289 4.14 -8.31 -7.84
CA LEU A 289 3.48 -7.07 -8.22
C LEU A 289 4.37 -5.84 -8.12
N MET A 290 5.24 -5.75 -7.11
CA MET A 290 6.23 -4.67 -7.03
C MET A 290 7.29 -4.80 -8.13
N ASN A 291 7.79 -6.00 -8.40
CA ASN A 291 8.74 -6.24 -9.50
C ASN A 291 8.15 -5.85 -10.85
N TYR A 292 6.90 -6.23 -11.11
CA TYR A 292 6.16 -5.79 -12.30
C TYR A 292 6.00 -4.27 -12.34
N GLY A 293 5.58 -3.65 -11.23
CA GLY A 293 5.36 -2.22 -11.13
C GLY A 293 6.62 -1.36 -11.36
N PHE A 294 7.81 -1.87 -11.05
CA PHE A 294 9.07 -1.18 -11.34
C PHE A 294 9.53 -1.30 -12.80
N LYS A 295 9.08 -2.32 -13.53
CA LYS A 295 9.39 -2.53 -14.95
C LYS A 295 8.41 -1.83 -15.91
N LYS A 296 7.26 -1.37 -15.41
CA LYS A 296 6.21 -0.65 -16.16
C LYS A 296 6.44 0.86 -16.20
#